data_AF-A0A831WZU5-F1
#
_entry.id   AF-A0A831WZU5-F1
#
_cell.length_a   1.000
_cell.length_b   1.000
_cell.length_c   1.000
_cell.angle_alpha   90.00
_cell.angle_beta   90.00
_cell.angle_gamma   90.00
#
_symmetry.space_group_name_H-M   'P 1'
#
loop_
_entity.id
_entity.type
_entity.pdbx_description
1 polymer ?
#
loop_
_entity_poly.entity_id
_entity_poly.type
_entity_poly.pdbx_seq_one_letter_code
_entity_poly.pdbx_strand_id
1 'polypeptide(L)'
;HALALLRGEVVEVVPAITDVGEGHVGEERTFQIEVKNHTSAPVRIVGGTTTCSCIATNDLPVTIAPRQAEYITVQVRFRGSPGRFQHRYVLYTDAAEIPWLRARVAGQVVGESER
;
A
#
# COMPACT_ATOMS: atom_id res chain seq x y z
N HIS A 1 -11.73 7.87 -19.10
CA HIS A 1 -11.91 8.47 -17.76
C HIS A 1 -10.57 8.49 -17.02
N ALA A 2 -9.77 9.55 -17.13
CA ALA A 2 -8.44 9.62 -16.49
C ALA A 2 -7.99 11.07 -16.22
N LEU A 3 -8.82 11.85 -15.51
CA LEU A 3 -8.57 13.28 -15.20
C LEU A 3 -8.78 13.59 -13.71
N ALA A 4 -8.13 12.84 -12.82
CA ALA A 4 -8.29 13.06 -11.37
C ALA A 4 -7.16 13.88 -10.72
N LEU A 5 -6.20 14.46 -11.46
CA LEU A 5 -4.95 14.96 -10.87
C LEU A 5 -4.46 16.29 -11.46
N LEU A 6 -5.25 17.37 -11.38
CA LEU A 6 -4.78 18.73 -11.74
C LEU A 6 -5.20 19.83 -10.75
N ARG A 7 -5.50 19.48 -9.49
CA ARG A 7 -5.62 20.45 -8.40
C ARG A 7 -4.73 19.98 -7.27
N GLY A 8 -3.81 20.82 -6.81
CA GLY A 8 -2.70 20.48 -5.91
C GLY A 8 -3.08 20.06 -4.49
N GLU A 9 -4.24 19.45 -4.30
CA GLU A 9 -4.76 18.87 -3.07
C GLU A 9 -5.02 17.39 -3.35
N VAL A 10 -3.98 16.57 -3.19
CA VAL A 10 -4.05 15.13 -3.42
C VAL A 10 -3.54 14.39 -2.18
N VAL A 11 -4.04 13.18 -1.96
CA VAL A 11 -3.44 12.27 -1.00
C VAL A 11 -2.55 11.31 -1.79
N GLU A 12 -1.29 11.19 -1.38
CA GLU A 12 -0.26 10.43 -2.09
C GLU A 12 0.27 9.29 -1.22
N VAL A 13 0.61 8.16 -1.85
CA VAL A 13 1.34 7.06 -1.20
C VAL A 13 2.76 7.05 -1.75
N VAL A 14 3.75 7.14 -0.86
CA VAL A 14 5.17 7.20 -1.18
C VAL A 14 5.90 6.02 -0.50
N PRO A 15 6.60 5.16 -1.25
CA PRO A 15 6.62 5.10 -2.71
C PRO A 15 5.31 4.52 -3.30
N ALA A 16 4.97 4.90 -4.53
CA ALA A 16 3.82 4.33 -5.24
C ALA A 16 4.01 2.84 -5.63
N ILE A 17 5.27 2.39 -5.69
CA ILE A 17 5.66 1.00 -5.86
C ILE A 17 6.69 0.68 -4.77
N THR A 18 6.35 -0.22 -3.85
CA THR A 18 7.28 -0.72 -2.85
C THR A 18 7.91 -2.02 -3.31
N ASP A 19 9.23 -2.05 -3.42
CA ASP A 19 9.97 -3.30 -3.64
C ASP A 19 10.22 -3.98 -2.29
N VAL A 20 9.69 -5.18 -2.11
CA VAL A 20 9.88 -5.99 -0.90
C VAL A 20 11.01 -6.99 -1.04
N GLY A 21 11.72 -7.02 -2.17
CA GLY A 21 12.84 -7.91 -2.45
C GLY A 21 12.44 -9.36 -2.67
N GLU A 22 13.38 -10.25 -2.39
CA GLU A 22 13.23 -11.70 -2.53
C GLU A 22 12.72 -12.33 -1.23
N GLY A 23 11.81 -13.30 -1.33
CA GLY A 23 11.26 -14.04 -0.21
C GLY A 23 10.77 -15.44 -0.59
N HIS A 24 10.69 -16.34 0.38
CA HIS A 24 10.23 -17.72 0.14
C HIS A 24 8.71 -17.82 0.16
N VAL A 25 8.16 -18.86 -0.46
CA VAL A 25 6.72 -19.15 -0.38
C VAL A 25 6.29 -19.31 1.08
N GLY A 26 5.27 -18.57 1.48
CA GLY A 26 4.75 -18.57 2.85
C GLY A 26 5.39 -17.53 3.76
N GLU A 27 6.52 -16.92 3.36
CA GLU A 27 7.17 -15.86 4.13
C GLU A 27 6.28 -14.62 4.23
N GLU A 28 6.27 -14.00 5.39
CA GLU A 28 5.58 -12.73 5.64
C GLU A 28 6.63 -11.64 5.83
N ARG A 29 6.42 -10.48 5.19
CA ARG A 29 7.32 -9.34 5.27
C ARG A 29 6.54 -8.08 5.52
N THR A 30 7.02 -7.31 6.49
CA THR A 30 6.43 -6.03 6.86
C THR A 30 7.27 -4.91 6.28
N PHE A 31 6.61 -3.92 5.69
CA PHE A 31 7.24 -2.69 5.21
C PHE A 31 6.39 -1.49 5.58
N GLN A 32 7.00 -0.31 5.57
CA GLN A 32 6.31 0.95 5.83
C GLN A 32 6.11 1.70 4.52
N ILE A 33 4.94 2.32 4.39
CA ILE A 33 4.64 3.30 3.35
C ILE A 33 4.32 4.63 4.00
N GLU A 34 4.73 5.71 3.37
CA GLU A 34 4.36 7.06 3.78
C GLU A 34 3.11 7.48 3.03
N VAL A 35 2.09 7.95 3.75
CA VAL A 35 0.89 8.53 3.13
C VAL A 35 0.86 10.01 3.43
N LYS A 36 0.88 10.84 2.39
CA LYS A 36 0.93 12.30 2.46
C LYS A 36 -0.43 12.88 2.16
N ASN A 37 -0.95 13.70 3.06
CA ASN A 37 -2.16 14.46 2.84
C ASN A 37 -1.80 15.88 2.40
N HIS A 38 -1.90 16.19 1.11
CA HIS A 38 -1.69 17.55 0.61
C HIS A 38 -2.96 18.41 0.65
N THR A 39 -4.09 17.83 1.05
CA THR A 39 -5.36 18.53 1.14
C THR A 39 -5.40 19.45 2.37
N SER A 40 -6.38 20.35 2.38
CA SER A 40 -6.68 21.25 3.49
C SER A 40 -7.57 20.62 4.57
N ALA A 41 -8.03 19.37 4.37
CA ALA A 41 -8.87 18.63 5.31
C ALA A 41 -8.14 17.38 5.84
N PRO A 42 -8.45 16.90 7.06
CA PRO A 42 -7.91 15.63 7.54
C PRO A 42 -8.46 14.46 6.72
N VAL A 43 -7.66 13.42 6.54
CA VAL A 43 -8.03 12.21 5.80
C VAL A 43 -7.83 11.00 6.70
N ARG A 44 -8.88 10.21 6.92
CA ARG A 44 -8.78 8.97 7.71
C ARG A 44 -8.68 7.77 6.79
N ILE A 45 -7.60 7.03 6.91
CA ILE A 45 -7.45 5.72 6.29
C ILE A 45 -8.22 4.72 7.16
N VAL A 46 -9.27 4.13 6.60
CA VAL A 46 -10.21 3.26 7.35
C VAL A 46 -9.97 1.77 7.11
N GLY A 47 -9.24 1.42 6.05
CA GLY A 47 -8.97 0.04 5.69
C GLY A 47 -8.04 -0.07 4.49
N GLY A 48 -7.67 -1.29 4.14
CA GLY A 48 -7.04 -1.60 2.87
C GLY A 48 -7.54 -2.94 2.34
N THR A 49 -7.68 -3.07 1.02
CA THR A 49 -7.91 -4.37 0.37
C THR A 49 -6.75 -4.74 -0.52
N THR A 50 -6.58 -6.05 -0.67
CA THR A 50 -5.68 -6.67 -1.64
C THR A 50 -6.42 -7.70 -2.47
N THR A 51 -6.06 -7.77 -3.75
CA THR A 51 -6.40 -8.90 -4.64
C THR A 51 -5.60 -10.17 -4.31
N CYS A 52 -4.60 -10.06 -3.44
CA CYS A 52 -3.74 -11.13 -2.96
C CYS A 52 -3.65 -11.00 -1.43
N SER A 53 -4.25 -11.93 -0.67
CA SER A 53 -4.55 -11.94 0.78
C SER A 53 -3.44 -11.47 1.74
N CYS A 54 -3.05 -10.20 1.69
CA CYS A 54 -1.74 -9.74 2.16
C CYS A 54 -1.76 -8.31 2.69
N ILE A 55 -2.80 -7.86 3.41
CA ILE A 55 -2.69 -6.64 4.23
C ILE A 55 -3.38 -6.86 5.57
N ALA A 56 -2.57 -6.99 6.62
CA ALA A 56 -2.93 -6.56 7.96
C ALA A 56 -2.19 -5.24 8.21
N THR A 57 -2.90 -4.13 8.09
CA THR A 57 -2.44 -2.84 8.58
C THR A 57 -2.81 -2.77 10.06
N ASN A 58 -1.89 -3.14 10.94
CA ASN A 58 -2.18 -3.20 12.38
C ASN A 58 -2.53 -1.83 12.99
N ASP A 59 -2.16 -0.74 12.32
CA ASP A 59 -2.32 0.62 12.82
C ASP A 59 -3.62 1.31 12.36
N LEU A 60 -4.53 0.63 11.64
CA LEU A 60 -5.78 1.26 11.18
C LEU A 60 -6.88 1.29 12.27
N PRO A 61 -7.70 2.35 12.31
CA PRO A 61 -7.69 3.51 11.40
C PRO A 61 -6.62 4.56 11.74
N VAL A 62 -5.96 5.11 10.72
CA VAL A 62 -4.98 6.22 10.87
C VAL A 62 -5.60 7.51 10.33
N THR A 63 -5.50 8.60 11.08
CA THR A 63 -5.93 9.93 10.63
C THR A 63 -4.72 10.78 10.29
N ILE A 64 -4.67 11.28 9.05
CA ILE A 64 -3.60 12.11 8.53
C ILE A 64 -4.08 13.55 8.51
N ALA A 65 -3.50 14.39 9.35
CA ALA A 65 -3.85 15.81 9.41
C ALA A 65 -3.56 16.53 8.08
N PRO A 66 -4.22 17.68 7.81
CA PRO A 66 -3.94 18.48 6.63
C PRO A 66 -2.46 18.80 6.52
N ARG A 67 -1.89 18.67 5.31
CA ARG A 67 -0.47 18.97 5.03
C ARG A 67 0.52 18.14 5.87
N GLN A 68 0.11 16.99 6.40
CA GLN A 68 0.96 16.07 7.15
C GLN A 68 1.13 14.74 6.42
N ALA A 69 2.08 13.94 6.92
CA ALA A 69 2.36 12.60 6.43
C ALA A 69 2.38 11.63 7.60
N GLU A 70 1.90 10.41 7.36
CA GLU A 70 1.89 9.33 8.35
C GLU A 70 2.43 8.04 7.75
N TYR A 71 3.09 7.24 8.59
CA TYR A 71 3.59 5.93 8.17
C TYR A 71 2.56 4.84 8.45
N ILE A 72 2.28 4.04 7.44
CA ILE A 72 1.39 2.88 7.55
C ILE A 72 2.21 1.63 7.38
N THR A 73 2.09 0.74 8.35
CA THR A 73 2.68 -0.59 8.34
C THR A 73 1.86 -1.51 7.44
N VAL A 74 2.50 -2.10 6.44
CA VAL A 74 1.88 -3.03 5.49
C VAL A 74 2.60 -4.38 5.56
N GLN A 75 1.85 -5.44 5.81
CA GLN A 75 2.38 -6.80 5.86
C GLN A 75 2.01 -7.57 4.59
N VAL A 76 2.98 -7.94 3.77
CA VAL A 76 2.80 -8.80 2.59
C VAL A 76 3.15 -10.25 2.90
N ARG A 77 2.44 -11.21 2.30
CA ARG A 77 2.83 -12.62 2.30
C ARG A 77 3.21 -13.07 0.90
N PHE A 78 4.40 -13.65 0.77
CA PHE A 78 4.90 -14.24 -0.46
C PHE A 78 4.10 -15.53 -0.73
N ARG A 79 3.36 -15.57 -1.85
CA ARG A 79 2.55 -16.73 -2.26
C ARG A 79 2.70 -16.94 -3.77
N GLY A 80 2.43 -18.16 -4.21
CA GLY A 80 2.47 -18.55 -5.63
C GLY A 80 3.77 -19.27 -6.00
N SER A 81 4.03 -19.33 -7.30
CA SER A 81 5.22 -19.98 -7.86
C SER A 81 6.44 -19.06 -7.80
N PRO A 82 7.67 -19.62 -7.81
CA PRO A 82 8.90 -18.85 -7.94
C PRO A 82 8.85 -17.92 -9.16
N GLY A 83 9.28 -16.67 -8.97
CA GLY A 83 9.26 -15.64 -10.00
C GLY A 83 8.97 -14.24 -9.48
N ARG A 84 9.11 -13.25 -10.35
CA ARG A 84 8.77 -11.85 -10.05
C ARG A 84 7.27 -11.67 -9.97
N PHE A 85 6.82 -10.94 -8.97
CA PHE A 85 5.42 -10.53 -8.84
C PHE A 85 5.31 -9.01 -8.73
N GLN A 86 4.17 -8.50 -9.19
CA GLN A 86 3.76 -7.13 -8.92
C GLN A 86 2.25 -7.12 -8.69
N HIS A 87 1.84 -6.76 -7.49
CA HIS A 87 0.43 -6.70 -7.12
C HIS A 87 0.00 -5.29 -6.77
N ARG A 88 -1.28 -5.02 -6.98
CA ARG A 88 -1.90 -3.74 -6.62
C ARG A 88 -2.66 -3.91 -5.31
N TYR A 89 -2.48 -2.95 -4.42
CA TYR A 89 -3.29 -2.81 -3.23
C TYR A 89 -3.99 -1.45 -3.22
N VAL A 90 -5.09 -1.40 -2.46
CA VAL A 90 -5.93 -0.21 -2.36
C VAL A 90 -6.14 0.12 -0.89
N LEU A 91 -5.85 1.36 -0.51
CA LEU A 91 -6.22 1.90 0.80
C LEU A 91 -7.54 2.64 0.67
N TYR A 92 -8.46 2.43 1.59
CA TYR A 92 -9.74 3.12 1.65
C TYR A 92 -9.64 4.31 2.59
N THR A 93 -10.22 5.43 2.17
CA THR A 93 -10.32 6.62 3.01
C THR A 93 -11.78 6.95 3.29
N ASP A 94 -12.03 7.72 4.34
CA ASP A 94 -13.36 8.26 4.64
C ASP A 94 -13.68 9.57 3.88
N ALA A 95 -12.71 10.13 3.14
CA ALA A 95 -12.90 11.34 2.35
C ALA A 95 -13.63 11.01 1.05
N ALA A 96 -14.83 11.58 0.87
CA ALA A 96 -15.67 11.34 -0.31
C ALA A 96 -14.97 11.72 -1.64
N GLU A 97 -14.09 12.72 -1.62
CA GLU A 97 -13.34 13.15 -2.80
C GLU A 97 -12.20 12.18 -3.17
N ILE A 98 -11.70 11.42 -2.20
CA ILE A 98 -10.58 10.49 -2.35
C ILE A 98 -10.93 9.16 -1.72
N PRO A 99 -11.93 8.42 -2.26
CA PRO A 99 -12.45 7.22 -1.62
C PRO A 99 -11.44 6.06 -1.57
N TRP A 100 -10.42 6.10 -2.43
CA TRP A 100 -9.36 5.10 -2.46
C TRP A 100 -8.01 5.62 -2.97
N LEU A 101 -6.93 5.11 -2.38
CA LEU A 101 -5.54 5.30 -2.81
C LEU A 101 -5.02 4.00 -3.40
N ARG A 102 -4.38 4.06 -4.56
CA ARG A 102 -3.84 2.87 -5.24
C ARG A 102 -2.33 2.89 -5.21
N ALA A 103 -1.73 1.81 -4.76
CA ALA A 103 -0.28 1.61 -4.81
C ALA A 103 0.04 0.16 -5.20
N ARG A 104 1.32 -0.11 -5.42
CA ARG A 104 1.81 -1.42 -5.87
C ARG A 104 2.89 -1.93 -4.94
N VAL A 105 2.94 -3.25 -4.85
CA VAL A 105 4.04 -3.97 -4.23
C VAL A 105 4.67 -4.85 -5.30
N ALA A 106 5.99 -4.85 -5.36
CA ALA A 106 6.78 -5.67 -6.25
C ALA A 106 7.77 -6.51 -5.44
N GLY A 107 8.12 -7.68 -5.94
CA GLY A 107 9.10 -8.54 -5.30
C GLY A 107 9.35 -9.78 -6.13
N GLN A 108 10.07 -10.73 -5.55
CA GLN A 108 10.36 -12.00 -6.19
C GLN A 108 10.20 -13.14 -5.19
N VAL A 109 9.42 -14.15 -5.58
CA VAL A 109 9.35 -15.40 -4.84
C VAL A 109 10.53 -16.25 -5.28
N VAL A 110 11.39 -16.64 -4.35
CA VAL A 110 12.42 -17.65 -4.61
C VAL A 110 11.86 -19.02 -4.24
N GLY A 111 12.10 -20.01 -5.10
CA GLY A 111 11.79 -21.40 -4.77
C GLY A 111 12.72 -21.88 -3.67
N GLU A 112 12.27 -22.82 -2.84
CA GLU A 112 13.21 -23.59 -2.03
C GLU A 112 14.22 -24.22 -2.99
N SER A 113 15.51 -23.93 -2.81
CA SER A 113 16.56 -24.69 -3.47
C SER A 113 16.36 -26.16 -3.08
N GLU A 114 15.90 -26.99 -4.03
CA GLU A 114 16.03 -28.44 -3.95
C GLU A 114 17.49 -28.75 -3.61
N ARG A 115 17.71 -29.30 -2.41
CA ARG A 115 18.95 -29.98 -2.04
C ARG A 115 18.71 -31.48 -2.14
#